data_AF-A0A645FY92-F1
#
_entry.id   AF-A0A645FY92-F1
#
_cell.length_a   1.000
_cell.length_b   1.000
_cell.length_c   1.000
_cell.angle_alpha   90.00
_cell.angle_beta   90.00
_cell.angle_gamma   90.00
#
_symmetry.space_group_name_H-M   'P 1'
#
loop_
_entity.id
_entity.type
_entity.pdbx_description
1 polymer ?
#
loop_
_entity_poly.entity_id
_entity_poly.type
_entity_poly.pdbx_seq_one_letter_code
_entity_poly.pdbx_strand_id
1 'polypeptide(L)'
;MGVVAVCLKQRINIFNKAIMGFFLGMLAIIAGAIFIFNSMPQEKANIVSGLVANIILLSVIVLFIVIAMRKKVNIFESFIDGAKDGFKTAVTIIPYLIAILVGIGVFRASGAMDFLMDGLRNLVALTGTDTRWVDGMPTAIMKPLSGSGARGMMIDAMKTFGADSFAGRLSSVLQGATDTTFYIVAVYYGAVNIKNSRYTVSYALLADLAGVLAAVFVAYLFFG
;
A
#
# COMPACT_ATOMS: atom_id res chain seq x y z
N MET A 1 -9.89 9.38 -2.74
CA MET A 1 -9.91 9.67 -4.19
C MET A 1 -10.57 8.56 -5.02
N GLY A 2 -10.08 7.31 -4.97
CA GLY A 2 -10.67 6.21 -5.77
C GLY A 2 -12.19 6.04 -5.61
N VAL A 3 -12.69 6.02 -4.37
CA VAL A 3 -14.14 5.92 -4.08
C VAL A 3 -14.91 7.09 -4.70
N VAL A 4 -14.41 8.32 -4.54
CA VAL A 4 -15.03 9.53 -5.12
C VAL A 4 -15.15 9.40 -6.65
N ALA A 5 -14.06 9.00 -7.31
CA ALA A 5 -14.01 8.86 -8.76
C ALA A 5 -14.98 7.78 -9.28
N VAL A 6 -15.10 6.66 -8.58
CA VAL A 6 -16.06 5.61 -8.91
C VAL A 6 -17.50 6.06 -8.64
N CYS A 7 -17.77 6.74 -7.52
CA CYS A 7 -19.09 7.28 -7.21
C CYS A 7 -19.55 8.28 -8.29
N LEU A 8 -18.66 9.17 -8.75
CA LEU A 8 -18.96 10.09 -9.85
C LEU A 8 -19.28 9.34 -11.15
N LYS A 9 -18.48 8.33 -11.49
CA LYS A 9 -18.67 7.54 -12.72
C LYS A 9 -19.96 6.72 -12.71
N GLN A 10 -20.29 6.13 -11.56
CA GLN A 10 -21.48 5.30 -11.38
C GLN A 10 -22.72 6.08 -10.94
N ARG A 11 -22.60 7.40 -10.76
CA ARG A 11 -23.66 8.29 -10.24
C ARG A 11 -24.21 7.83 -8.87
N ILE A 12 -23.33 7.26 -8.03
CA ILE A 12 -23.67 6.91 -6.65
C ILE A 12 -23.57 8.18 -5.81
N ASN A 13 -24.58 8.44 -4.98
CA ASN A 13 -24.54 9.53 -4.02
C ASN A 13 -23.47 9.26 -2.95
N ILE A 14 -22.41 10.06 -2.95
CA ILE A 14 -21.29 9.94 -2.00
C ILE A 14 -21.71 10.22 -0.55
N PHE A 15 -22.77 11.00 -0.36
CA PHE A 15 -23.34 11.32 0.95
C PHE A 15 -24.28 10.24 1.48
N ASN A 16 -24.34 9.08 0.83
CA ASN A 16 -25.05 7.93 1.38
C ASN A 16 -24.51 7.61 2.78
N LYS A 17 -25.43 7.35 3.72
CA LYS A 17 -25.13 6.98 5.12
C LYS A 17 -24.08 5.88 5.23
N ALA A 18 -24.07 4.89 4.33
CA ALA A 18 -23.08 3.82 4.35
C ALA A 18 -21.65 4.31 4.04
N ILE A 19 -21.50 5.13 2.99
CA ILE A 19 -20.19 5.67 2.57
C ILE A 19 -19.71 6.68 3.61
N MET A 20 -20.58 7.61 4.00
CA MET A 20 -20.27 8.62 5.02
C MET A 20 -19.96 7.99 6.37
N GLY A 21 -20.73 6.99 6.80
CA GLY A 21 -20.50 6.27 8.05
C GLY A 21 -19.14 5.59 8.08
N PHE A 22 -18.73 4.96 6.96
CA PHE A 22 -17.40 4.36 6.84
C PHE A 22 -16.28 5.40 6.96
N PHE A 23 -16.33 6.48 6.19
CA PHE A 23 -15.27 7.50 6.21
C PHE A 23 -15.21 8.27 7.52
N LEU A 24 -16.36 8.63 8.10
CA LEU A 24 -16.42 9.28 9.41
C LEU A 24 -15.92 8.36 10.52
N GLY A 25 -16.28 7.08 10.48
CA GLY A 25 -15.78 6.09 11.43
C GLY A 25 -14.27 5.93 11.34
N MET A 26 -13.72 5.79 10.13
CA MET A 26 -12.28 5.69 9.92
C MET A 26 -11.55 6.98 10.35
N LEU A 27 -12.09 8.14 10.03
CA LEU A 27 -11.53 9.43 10.45
C LEU A 27 -11.53 9.58 11.97
N ALA A 28 -12.61 9.19 12.65
CA ALA A 28 -12.70 9.21 14.11
C ALA A 28 -11.65 8.27 14.75
N ILE A 29 -11.45 7.07 14.19
CA ILE A 29 -10.42 6.14 14.66
C ILE A 29 -9.02 6.73 14.49
N ILE A 30 -8.73 7.28 13.31
CA ILE A 30 -7.41 7.89 13.03
C ILE A 30 -7.16 9.10 13.95
N ALA A 31 -8.14 10.00 14.07
CA ALA A 31 -8.02 11.18 14.94
C ALA A 31 -7.86 10.78 16.41
N GLY A 32 -8.62 9.77 16.87
CA GLY A 32 -8.48 9.22 18.21
C GLY A 32 -7.10 8.62 18.46
N ALA A 33 -6.58 7.85 17.50
CA ALA A 33 -5.23 7.28 17.58
C ALA A 33 -4.17 8.39 17.65
N ILE A 34 -4.24 9.41 16.77
CA ILE A 34 -3.30 10.54 16.76
C ILE A 34 -3.34 11.28 18.10
N PHE A 35 -4.53 11.54 18.66
CA PHE A 35 -4.69 12.21 19.94
C PHE A 35 -4.04 11.43 21.10
N ILE A 36 -4.26 10.11 21.15
CA ILE A 36 -3.66 9.24 22.16
C ILE A 36 -2.14 9.20 22.02
N PHE A 37 -1.62 9.02 20.80
CA PHE A 37 -0.17 8.90 20.58
C PHE A 37 0.58 10.23 20.78
N ASN A 38 -0.02 11.37 20.43
CA ASN A 38 0.58 12.69 20.72
C ASN A 38 0.66 13.00 22.22
N SER A 39 -0.15 12.33 23.04
CA SER A 39 -0.14 12.50 24.49
C SER A 39 0.97 11.67 25.19
N MET A 40 1.75 10.88 24.43
CA MET A 40 2.74 9.96 24.97
C MET A 40 4.17 10.28 24.51
N PRO A 41 5.20 10.02 25.33
CA PRO A 41 6.60 10.02 24.89
C PRO A 41 6.83 9.00 23.78
N GLN A 42 7.66 9.34 22.79
CA GLN A 42 7.88 8.58 21.55
C GLN A 42 8.32 7.12 21.79
N GLU A 43 9.12 6.87 22.83
CA GLU A 43 9.56 5.52 23.21
C GLU A 43 8.40 4.64 23.71
N LYS A 44 7.48 5.22 24.52
CA LYS A 44 6.28 4.52 25.01
C LYS A 44 5.28 4.28 23.88
N ALA A 45 5.15 5.21 22.95
CA ALA A 45 4.24 5.07 21.80
C ALA A 45 4.58 3.83 20.95
N ASN A 46 5.88 3.57 20.71
CA ASN A 46 6.32 2.40 19.94
C ASN A 46 5.99 1.08 20.66
N ILE A 47 6.24 0.99 21.97
CA ILE A 47 5.94 -0.21 22.77
C ILE A 47 4.43 -0.47 22.80
N VAL A 48 3.63 0.56 23.07
CA VAL A 48 2.17 0.46 23.13
C VAL A 48 1.59 0.07 21.77
N SER A 49 2.05 0.69 20.69
CA SER A 49 1.61 0.37 19.33
C SER A 49 1.87 -1.11 18.98
N GLY A 50 3.08 -1.60 19.26
CA GLY A 50 3.43 -3.01 19.02
C GLY A 50 2.60 -3.99 19.85
N LEU A 51 2.40 -3.69 21.15
CA LEU A 51 1.60 -4.52 22.04
C LEU A 51 0.12 -4.57 21.62
N VAL A 52 -0.46 -3.41 21.28
CA VAL A 52 -1.84 -3.32 20.79
C VAL A 52 -2.01 -4.11 19.49
N ALA A 53 -1.09 -3.98 18.53
CA ALA A 53 -1.15 -4.73 17.27
C ALA A 53 -1.12 -6.25 17.50
N ASN A 54 -0.24 -6.73 18.37
CA ASN A 54 -0.13 -8.15 18.70
C ASN A 54 -1.36 -8.68 19.43
N ILE A 55 -1.91 -7.91 20.38
CA ILE A 55 -3.15 -8.28 21.09
C ILE A 55 -4.32 -8.36 20.13
N ILE A 56 -4.47 -7.37 19.23
CA ILE A 56 -5.52 -7.39 18.21
C ILE A 56 -5.38 -8.64 17.34
N LEU A 57 -4.19 -8.92 16.81
CA LEU A 57 -3.94 -10.08 15.97
C LEU A 57 -4.28 -11.40 16.68
N LEU A 58 -3.80 -11.57 17.92
CA LEU A 58 -4.10 -12.76 18.72
C LEU A 58 -5.60 -12.86 19.01
N SER A 59 -6.26 -11.75 19.35
CA SER A 59 -7.70 -11.72 19.66
C SER A 59 -8.54 -12.14 18.46
N VAL A 60 -8.17 -11.76 17.24
CA VAL A 60 -8.86 -12.16 16.01
C VAL A 60 -8.72 -13.67 15.78
N ILE A 61 -7.52 -14.23 15.97
CA ILE A 61 -7.28 -15.68 15.84
C ILE A 61 -8.12 -16.45 16.87
N VAL A 62 -8.06 -16.02 18.15
CA VAL A 62 -8.83 -16.65 19.24
C VAL A 62 -10.33 -16.53 18.97
N LEU A 63 -10.80 -15.38 18.47
CA LEU A 63 -12.20 -15.16 18.12
C LEU A 63 -12.69 -16.16 17.07
N PHE A 64 -11.92 -16.38 15.99
CA PHE A 64 -12.29 -17.37 14.97
C PHE A 64 -12.35 -18.79 15.54
N ILE A 65 -11.39 -19.18 16.38
CA ILE A 65 -11.37 -20.49 17.06
C ILE A 65 -12.60 -20.63 17.95
N VAL A 66 -12.91 -19.64 18.79
CA VAL A 66 -14.07 -19.67 19.69
C VAL A 66 -15.38 -19.75 18.91
N ILE A 67 -15.51 -19.01 17.81
CA ILE A 67 -16.69 -19.09 16.93
C ILE A 67 -16.82 -20.49 16.32
N ALA A 68 -15.72 -21.07 15.84
CA ALA A 68 -15.71 -22.42 15.27
C ALA A 68 -16.08 -23.48 16.33
N MET A 69 -15.55 -23.38 17.55
CA MET A 69 -15.92 -24.23 18.69
C MET A 69 -17.42 -24.12 19.02
N ARG A 70 -17.96 -22.89 19.11
CA ARG A 70 -19.39 -22.65 19.37
C ARG A 70 -20.30 -23.24 18.28
N LYS A 71 -19.86 -23.15 17.02
CA LYS A 71 -20.56 -23.74 15.87
C LYS A 71 -20.27 -25.24 15.69
N LYS A 72 -19.49 -25.86 16.58
CA LYS A 72 -19.10 -27.27 16.54
C LYS A 72 -18.45 -27.68 15.20
N VAL A 73 -17.67 -26.76 14.62
CA VAL A 73 -16.90 -27.00 13.40
C VAL A 73 -15.59 -27.70 13.77
N ASN A 74 -15.19 -28.71 13.01
CA ASN A 74 -13.87 -29.34 13.18
C ASN A 74 -12.78 -28.36 12.69
N ILE A 75 -12.14 -27.68 13.65
CA ILE A 75 -11.15 -26.63 13.39
C ILE A 75 -9.94 -27.19 12.64
N PHE A 76 -9.47 -28.38 13.01
CA PHE A 76 -8.29 -28.97 12.41
C PHE A 76 -8.53 -29.32 10.94
N GLU A 77 -9.63 -30.03 10.63
CA GLU A 77 -9.99 -30.34 9.25
C GLU A 77 -10.22 -29.08 8.41
N SER A 78 -10.97 -28.11 8.95
CA SER A 78 -11.23 -26.84 8.24
C SER A 78 -9.94 -26.07 7.94
N PHE A 79 -8.97 -26.11 8.87
CA PHE A 79 -7.65 -25.51 8.64
C PHE A 79 -6.88 -26.23 7.53
N ILE A 80 -6.87 -27.57 7.54
CA ILE A 80 -6.17 -28.36 6.52
C ILE A 80 -6.79 -28.14 5.14
N ASP A 81 -8.12 -28.11 5.04
CA ASP A 81 -8.82 -27.85 3.77
C ASP A 81 -8.54 -26.43 3.28
N GLY A 82 -8.61 -25.43 4.16
CA GLY A 82 -8.22 -24.06 3.84
C GLY A 82 -6.76 -23.94 3.37
N ALA A 83 -5.84 -24.70 3.98
CA ALA A 83 -4.43 -24.73 3.58
C ALA A 83 -4.24 -25.34 2.18
N LYS A 84 -4.95 -26.44 1.86
CA LYS A 84 -4.92 -27.07 0.53
C LYS A 84 -5.46 -26.13 -0.56
N ASP A 85 -6.60 -25.47 -0.30
CA ASP A 85 -7.18 -24.50 -1.22
C ASP A 85 -6.28 -23.27 -1.41
N GLY A 86 -5.64 -22.81 -0.34
CA GLY A 86 -4.61 -21.77 -0.38
C GLY A 86 -3.44 -22.16 -1.27
N PHE A 87 -2.95 -23.40 -1.17
CA PHE A 87 -1.87 -23.91 -2.01
C PHE A 87 -2.26 -23.95 -3.50
N LYS A 88 -3.46 -24.45 -3.81
CA LYS A 88 -3.98 -24.45 -5.19
C LYS A 88 -4.08 -23.04 -5.77
N THR A 89 -4.53 -22.09 -4.96
CA THR A 89 -4.62 -20.68 -5.34
C THR A 89 -3.23 -20.10 -5.59
N ALA A 90 -2.26 -20.37 -4.70
CA ALA A 90 -0.88 -19.92 -4.87
C ALA A 90 -0.26 -20.41 -6.18
N VAL A 91 -0.41 -21.70 -6.51
CA VAL A 91 0.10 -22.27 -7.78
C VAL A 91 -0.52 -21.59 -9.00
N THR A 92 -1.81 -21.25 -8.94
CA THR A 92 -2.53 -20.53 -10.00
C THR A 92 -1.97 -19.13 -10.22
N ILE A 93 -1.51 -18.48 -9.15
CA ILE A 93 -1.02 -17.10 -9.16
C ILE A 93 0.46 -17.00 -9.59
N ILE A 94 1.29 -18.02 -9.33
CA ILE A 94 2.74 -18.02 -9.61
C ILE A 94 3.11 -17.47 -11.00
N PRO A 95 2.50 -17.92 -12.13
CA PRO A 95 2.89 -17.44 -13.46
C PRO A 95 2.74 -15.92 -13.62
N TYR A 96 1.67 -15.35 -13.07
CA TYR A 96 1.42 -13.91 -13.11
C TYR A 96 2.46 -13.13 -12.29
N LEU A 97 2.86 -13.67 -11.13
CA LEU A 97 3.91 -13.07 -10.30
C LEU A 97 5.27 -13.09 -10.99
N ILE A 98 5.64 -14.22 -11.60
CA ILE A 98 6.91 -14.33 -12.32
C ILE A 98 6.98 -13.30 -13.44
N ALA A 99 5.92 -13.14 -14.24
CA ALA A 99 5.88 -12.15 -15.33
C ALA A 99 6.14 -10.72 -14.82
N ILE A 100 5.48 -10.32 -13.72
CA ILE A 100 5.67 -8.99 -13.12
C ILE A 100 7.08 -8.84 -12.55
N LEU A 101 7.56 -9.83 -11.78
CA LEU A 101 8.88 -9.77 -11.15
C LEU A 101 10.03 -9.74 -12.16
N VAL A 102 9.92 -10.51 -13.25
CA VAL A 102 10.88 -10.47 -14.36
C VAL A 102 10.84 -9.11 -15.05
N GLY A 103 9.66 -8.58 -15.36
CA GLY A 103 9.51 -7.25 -15.98
C GLY A 103 10.13 -6.15 -15.13
N ILE A 104 9.92 -6.19 -13.81
CA ILE A 104 10.56 -5.27 -12.85
C ILE A 104 12.08 -5.45 -12.87
N GLY A 105 12.57 -6.69 -12.86
CA GLY A 105 14.00 -6.99 -12.90
C GLY A 105 14.68 -6.42 -14.15
N VAL A 106 14.06 -6.60 -15.32
CA VAL A 106 14.52 -6.03 -16.59
C VAL A 106 14.48 -4.51 -16.56
N PHE A 107 13.39 -3.90 -16.08
CA PHE A 107 13.25 -2.44 -16.00
C PHE A 107 14.32 -1.79 -15.12
N ARG A 108 14.74 -2.46 -14.05
CA ARG A 108 15.82 -2.00 -13.18
C ARG A 108 17.20 -2.23 -13.80
N ALA A 109 17.46 -3.45 -14.29
CA ALA A 109 18.76 -3.82 -14.82
C ALA A 109 19.10 -3.09 -16.13
N SER A 110 18.10 -2.60 -16.86
CA SER A 110 18.29 -1.84 -18.11
C SER A 110 18.71 -0.38 -17.89
N GLY A 111 18.70 0.12 -16.65
CA GLY A 111 18.92 1.55 -16.37
C GLY A 111 17.74 2.45 -16.75
N ALA A 112 16.59 1.89 -17.14
CA ALA A 112 15.42 2.66 -17.52
C ALA A 112 14.86 3.49 -16.35
N MET A 113 14.96 2.98 -15.11
CA MET A 113 14.60 3.75 -13.92
C MET A 113 15.49 4.99 -13.77
N ASP A 114 16.80 4.83 -13.90
CA ASP A 114 17.75 5.94 -13.74
C ASP A 114 17.51 7.01 -14.81
N PHE A 115 17.34 6.59 -16.06
CA PHE A 115 16.97 7.49 -17.16
C PHE A 115 15.67 8.26 -16.90
N LEU A 116 14.65 7.58 -16.35
CA LEU A 116 13.38 8.21 -16.00
C LEU A 116 13.54 9.22 -14.85
N MET A 117 14.34 8.90 -13.84
CA MET A 117 14.63 9.79 -12.71
C MET A 117 15.42 11.01 -13.13
N ASP A 118 16.44 10.84 -13.99
CA ASP A 118 17.23 11.97 -14.51
C ASP A 118 16.38 12.88 -15.40
N GLY A 119 15.55 12.28 -16.27
CA GLY A 119 14.57 13.04 -17.07
C GLY A 119 13.60 13.83 -16.19
N LEU A 120 13.03 13.20 -15.17
CA LEU A 120 12.13 13.86 -14.23
C LEU A 120 12.84 14.98 -13.46
N ARG A 121 14.07 14.73 -12.97
CA ARG A 121 14.87 15.74 -12.28
C ARG A 121 15.14 16.95 -13.16
N ASN A 122 15.52 16.75 -14.41
CA ASN A 122 15.76 17.82 -15.37
C ASN A 122 14.49 18.63 -15.63
N LEU A 123 13.35 17.97 -15.83
CA LEU A 123 12.07 18.65 -16.04
C LEU A 123 11.64 19.49 -14.83
N VAL A 124 11.85 18.98 -13.62
CA VAL A 124 11.55 19.72 -12.37
C VAL A 124 12.54 20.87 -12.16
N ALA A 125 13.82 20.66 -12.49
CA ALA A 125 14.83 21.72 -12.40
C ALA A 125 14.53 22.89 -13.35
N LEU A 126 13.95 22.63 -14.53
CA LEU A 126 13.52 23.69 -15.47
C LEU A 126 12.44 24.62 -14.89
N THR A 127 11.63 24.15 -13.94
CA THR A 127 10.60 24.98 -13.29
C THR A 127 11.15 25.80 -12.12
N GLY A 128 12.44 25.62 -11.77
CA GLY A 128 13.06 26.27 -10.61
C GLY A 128 12.56 25.74 -9.27
N THR A 129 11.83 24.62 -9.27
CA THR A 129 11.30 24.01 -8.04
C THR A 129 12.28 23.01 -7.45
N ASP A 130 12.06 22.67 -6.18
CA ASP A 130 12.89 21.71 -5.47
C ASP A 130 12.80 20.30 -6.09
N THR A 131 13.95 19.66 -6.28
CA THR A 131 14.08 18.33 -6.88
C THR A 131 14.29 17.20 -5.86
N ARG A 132 14.41 17.52 -4.55
CA ARG A 132 14.65 16.52 -3.47
C ARG A 132 13.61 15.41 -3.43
N TRP A 133 12.36 15.69 -3.81
CA TRP A 133 11.30 14.67 -3.84
C TRP A 133 11.49 13.61 -4.95
N VAL A 134 12.23 13.95 -6.01
CA VAL A 134 12.52 13.03 -7.12
C VAL A 134 13.30 11.82 -6.62
N ASP A 135 14.16 11.99 -5.62
CA ASP A 135 14.97 10.92 -5.02
C ASP A 135 14.12 9.84 -4.33
N GLY A 136 12.88 10.16 -3.94
CA GLY A 136 11.92 9.19 -3.37
C GLY A 136 11.00 8.54 -4.41
N MET A 137 10.99 9.04 -5.65
CA MET A 137 10.07 8.58 -6.71
C MET A 137 10.29 7.14 -7.19
N PRO A 138 11.48 6.53 -7.12
CA PRO A 138 11.63 5.12 -7.46
C PRO A 138 10.72 4.22 -6.61
N THR A 139 10.53 4.55 -5.33
CA THR A 139 9.58 3.83 -4.46
C THR A 139 8.14 4.02 -4.92
N ALA A 140 7.74 5.25 -5.28
CA ALA A 140 6.40 5.55 -5.78
C ALA A 140 6.06 4.76 -7.06
N ILE A 141 7.00 4.69 -8.01
CA ILE A 141 6.81 4.00 -9.30
C ILE A 141 6.72 2.49 -9.10
N MET A 142 7.54 1.96 -8.19
CA MET A 142 7.58 0.51 -7.94
C MET A 142 6.38 0.04 -7.14
N LYS A 143 5.73 0.91 -6.36
CA LYS A 143 4.66 0.53 -5.44
C LYS A 143 3.43 -0.08 -6.13
N PRO A 144 2.86 0.49 -7.20
CA PRO A 144 1.78 -0.15 -7.96
C PRO A 144 2.15 -1.51 -8.55
N LEU A 145 3.43 -1.75 -8.82
CA LEU A 145 3.93 -2.98 -9.45
C LEU A 145 4.22 -4.08 -8.42
N SER A 146 4.86 -3.72 -7.30
CA SER A 146 5.28 -4.67 -6.27
C SER A 146 5.58 -3.98 -4.93
N GLY A 147 4.99 -4.50 -3.85
CA GLY A 147 5.20 -3.98 -2.51
C GLY A 147 6.61 -4.28 -1.98
N SER A 148 7.15 -5.45 -2.31
CA SER A 148 8.53 -5.83 -1.97
C SER A 148 9.56 -5.12 -2.84
N GLY A 149 9.24 -4.89 -4.13
CA GLY A 149 10.06 -4.08 -5.04
C GLY A 149 10.18 -2.63 -4.56
N ALA A 150 9.06 -2.00 -4.19
CA ALA A 150 9.04 -0.67 -3.61
C ALA A 150 9.81 -0.59 -2.28
N ARG A 151 9.69 -1.62 -1.44
CA ARG A 151 10.45 -1.69 -0.19
C ARG A 151 11.95 -1.79 -0.45
N GLY A 152 12.34 -2.51 -1.50
CA GLY A 152 13.73 -2.53 -1.99
C GLY A 152 14.23 -1.13 -2.34
N MET A 153 13.45 -0.36 -3.12
CA MET A 153 13.80 1.03 -3.47
C MET A 153 13.84 1.96 -2.25
N MET A 154 12.93 1.77 -1.29
CA MET A 154 12.94 2.54 -0.04
C MET A 154 14.23 2.29 0.75
N ILE A 155 14.65 1.02 0.88
CA ILE A 155 15.91 0.68 1.56
C ILE A 155 17.11 1.25 0.79
N ASP A 156 17.06 1.23 -0.54
CA ASP A 156 18.11 1.80 -1.38
C ASP A 156 18.24 3.31 -1.18
N ALA A 157 17.12 4.05 -1.18
CA ALA A 157 17.10 5.47 -0.86
C ALA A 157 17.66 5.77 0.54
N MET A 158 17.33 4.94 1.55
CA MET A 158 17.89 5.08 2.90
C MET A 158 19.40 4.82 2.94
N LYS A 159 19.92 3.89 2.13
CA LYS A 159 21.36 3.60 2.04
C LYS A 159 22.11 4.71 1.32
N THR A 160 21.52 5.26 0.26
CA THR A 160 22.15 6.28 -0.60
C THR A 160 22.12 7.66 0.04
N PHE A 161 20.98 8.07 0.62
CA PHE A 161 20.78 9.43 1.14
C PHE A 161 20.79 9.49 2.67
N GLY A 162 20.70 8.36 3.36
CA GLY A 162 20.53 8.26 4.81
C GLY A 162 19.05 8.07 5.20
N ALA A 163 18.81 7.31 6.28
CA ALA A 163 17.44 6.98 6.71
C ALA A 163 16.63 8.21 7.16
N ASP A 164 17.29 9.19 7.76
CA ASP A 164 16.69 10.45 8.21
C ASP A 164 16.65 11.55 7.15
N SER A 165 17.14 11.27 5.93
CA SER A 165 17.07 12.22 4.83
C SER A 165 15.64 12.45 4.36
N PHE A 166 15.41 13.57 3.68
CA PHE A 166 14.12 13.85 3.04
C PHE A 166 13.68 12.70 2.12
N ALA A 167 14.59 12.18 1.29
CA ALA A 167 14.33 11.07 0.38
C ALA A 167 14.00 9.76 1.13
N GLY A 168 14.71 9.46 2.22
CA GLY A 168 14.45 8.29 3.08
C GLY A 168 13.08 8.36 3.76
N ARG A 169 12.73 9.52 4.32
CA ARG A 169 11.43 9.76 4.95
C ARG A 169 10.29 9.78 3.93
N LEU A 170 10.46 10.45 2.79
CA LEU A 170 9.48 10.44 1.70
C LEU A 170 9.24 9.02 1.18
N SER A 171 10.31 8.25 0.92
CA SER A 171 10.19 6.85 0.51
C SER A 171 9.43 6.00 1.54
N SER A 172 9.60 6.29 2.83
CA SER A 172 8.86 5.62 3.90
C SER A 172 7.36 5.95 3.89
N VAL A 173 7.02 7.22 3.65
CA VAL A 173 5.62 7.65 3.50
C VAL A 173 4.99 7.01 2.26
N LEU A 174 5.70 7.04 1.13
CA LEU A 174 5.26 6.43 -0.14
C LEU A 174 5.02 4.92 0.00
N GLN A 175 5.86 4.22 0.76
CA GLN A 175 5.69 2.79 1.04
C GLN A 175 4.35 2.48 1.73
N GLY A 176 3.79 3.43 2.49
CA GLY A 176 2.50 3.29 3.16
C GLY A 176 1.32 3.98 2.47
N ALA A 177 1.56 4.87 1.50
CA ALA A 177 0.54 5.77 0.95
C ALA A 177 -0.32 5.15 -0.16
N THR A 178 0.19 4.15 -0.88
CA THR A 178 -0.45 3.58 -2.08
C THR A 178 -0.45 2.06 -2.05
N ASP A 179 -1.19 1.44 -2.96
CA ASP A 179 -1.35 -0.02 -3.02
C ASP A 179 -0.54 -0.65 -4.15
N THR A 180 -0.49 -1.98 -4.20
CA THR A 180 0.17 -2.73 -5.27
C THR A 180 -0.78 -3.02 -6.43
N THR A 181 -1.33 -1.96 -7.05
CA THR A 181 -2.42 -2.02 -8.04
C THR A 181 -2.32 -3.15 -9.08
N PHE A 182 -1.21 -3.24 -9.82
CA PHE A 182 -1.05 -4.25 -10.86
C PHE A 182 -0.89 -5.66 -10.28
N TYR A 183 -0.19 -5.77 -9.15
CA TYR A 183 -0.04 -7.02 -8.42
C TYR A 183 -1.39 -7.53 -7.92
N ILE A 184 -2.16 -6.68 -7.24
CA ILE A 184 -3.50 -6.97 -6.71
C ILE A 184 -4.43 -7.44 -7.84
N VAL A 185 -4.43 -6.73 -8.97
CA VAL A 185 -5.24 -7.13 -10.14
C VAL A 185 -4.78 -8.48 -10.68
N ALA A 186 -3.47 -8.68 -10.90
CA ALA A 186 -2.95 -9.93 -11.43
C ALA A 186 -3.24 -11.13 -10.51
N VAL A 187 -3.08 -10.96 -9.20
CA VAL A 187 -3.31 -12.00 -8.20
C VAL A 187 -4.79 -12.29 -8.02
N TYR A 188 -5.59 -11.27 -7.72
CA TYR A 188 -7.00 -11.49 -7.39
C TYR A 188 -7.83 -11.78 -8.62
N TYR A 189 -7.62 -11.08 -9.74
CA TYR A 189 -8.39 -11.36 -10.96
C TYR A 189 -7.88 -12.62 -11.65
N GLY A 190 -6.56 -12.91 -11.58
CA GLY A 190 -5.99 -14.15 -12.08
C GLY A 190 -6.53 -15.39 -11.37
N ALA A 191 -6.65 -15.35 -10.03
CA ALA A 191 -7.16 -16.48 -9.24
C ALA A 191 -8.60 -16.89 -9.60
N VAL A 192 -9.43 -15.96 -10.08
CA VAL A 192 -10.81 -16.21 -10.51
C VAL A 192 -11.02 -16.05 -12.02
N ASN A 193 -9.95 -16.02 -12.82
CA ASN A 193 -9.98 -15.91 -14.29
C ASN A 193 -10.77 -14.69 -14.84
N ILE A 194 -10.77 -13.57 -14.13
CA ILE A 194 -11.38 -12.32 -14.62
C ILE A 194 -10.45 -11.67 -15.66
N LYS A 195 -10.93 -11.58 -16.91
CA LYS A 195 -10.19 -10.97 -18.02
C LYS A 195 -10.41 -9.48 -18.20
N ASN A 196 -11.58 -8.97 -17.79
CA ASN A 196 -11.95 -7.57 -17.98
C ASN A 196 -12.03 -6.83 -16.64
N SER A 197 -11.01 -6.03 -16.36
CA SER A 197 -10.93 -5.22 -15.14
C SER A 197 -11.76 -3.93 -15.22
N ARG A 198 -12.35 -3.64 -16.38
CA ARG A 198 -13.16 -2.46 -16.71
C ARG A 198 -12.43 -1.16 -16.40
N TYR A 199 -12.65 -0.59 -15.21
CA TYR A 199 -12.06 0.67 -14.76
C TYR A 199 -11.24 0.51 -13.47
N THR A 200 -11.03 -0.71 -12.99
CA THR A 200 -10.30 -0.99 -11.73
C THR A 200 -8.90 -0.40 -11.79
N VAL A 201 -8.13 -0.74 -12.83
CA VAL A 201 -6.73 -0.31 -12.97
C VAL A 201 -6.65 1.21 -13.06
N SER A 202 -7.45 1.85 -13.90
CA SER A 202 -7.39 3.31 -14.09
C SER A 202 -7.74 4.09 -12.82
N TYR A 203 -8.78 3.68 -12.07
CA TYR A 203 -9.14 4.36 -10.82
C TYR A 203 -8.20 4.04 -9.67
N ALA A 204 -7.62 2.83 -9.65
CA ALA A 204 -6.58 2.48 -8.68
C ALA A 204 -5.31 3.30 -8.92
N LEU A 205 -4.83 3.43 -10.16
CA LEU A 205 -3.69 4.29 -10.50
C LEU A 205 -3.97 5.78 -10.22
N LEU A 206 -5.21 6.24 -10.41
CA LEU A 206 -5.59 7.60 -10.02
C LEU A 206 -5.53 7.79 -8.50
N ALA A 207 -5.95 6.78 -7.73
CA ALA A 207 -5.84 6.80 -6.28
C ALA A 207 -4.37 6.75 -5.83
N ASP A 208 -3.55 5.93 -6.48
CA ASP A 208 -2.11 5.86 -6.23
C ASP A 208 -1.44 7.21 -6.52
N LEU A 209 -1.75 7.84 -7.66
CA LEU A 209 -1.23 9.17 -7.99
C LEU A 209 -1.61 10.20 -6.91
N ALA A 210 -2.86 10.20 -6.45
CA ALA A 210 -3.27 11.08 -5.36
C ALA A 210 -2.52 10.79 -4.05
N GLY A 211 -2.25 9.51 -3.77
CA GLY A 211 -1.43 9.10 -2.62
C GLY A 211 0.02 9.57 -2.73
N VAL A 212 0.62 9.49 -3.92
CA VAL A 212 1.98 10.01 -4.19
C VAL A 212 2.02 11.52 -3.98
N LEU A 213 1.07 12.27 -4.54
CA LEU A 213 1.01 13.73 -4.36
C LEU A 213 0.82 14.12 -2.89
N ALA A 214 -0.07 13.42 -2.19
CA ALA A 214 -0.26 13.64 -0.76
C ALA A 214 1.00 13.31 0.06
N ALA A 215 1.70 12.22 -0.28
CA ALA A 215 2.95 11.84 0.37
C ALA A 215 4.04 12.89 0.18
N VAL A 216 4.21 13.41 -1.04
CA VAL A 216 5.17 14.50 -1.31
C VAL A 216 4.79 15.75 -0.53
N PHE A 217 3.52 16.15 -0.54
CA PHE A 217 3.03 17.30 0.21
C PHE A 217 3.29 17.16 1.73
N VAL A 218 2.94 16.02 2.33
CA VAL A 218 3.14 15.75 3.75
C VAL A 218 4.63 15.68 4.08
N ALA A 219 5.46 15.09 3.22
CA ALA A 219 6.90 15.06 3.43
C ALA A 219 7.49 16.47 3.48
N TYR A 220 7.08 17.37 2.58
CA TYR A 220 7.47 18.78 2.64
C TYR A 220 6.93 19.50 3.87
N LEU A 221 5.70 19.21 4.29
CA LEU A 221 5.09 19.85 5.46
C LEU A 221 5.82 19.53 6.77
N PHE A 222 6.32 18.29 6.92
CA PHE A 222 6.93 17.83 8.18
C PHE A 222 8.46 17.74 8.16
N PHE A 223 9.07 17.59 6.98
CA PHE A 223 10.51 17.33 6.83
C PHE A 223 11.20 18.24 5.80
N GLY A 224 10.46 19.17 5.18
CA GLY A 224 10.92 20.04 4.10
C GLY A 224 11.89 21.14 4.52
#